data_AF-A0A930N2K8-F1
#
_entry.id   AF-A0A930N2K8-F1
#
_cell.length_a   1.000
_cell.length_b   1.000
_cell.length_c   1.000
_cell.angle_alpha   90.00
_cell.angle_beta   90.00
_cell.angle_gamma   90.00
#
_symmetry.space_group_name_H-M   'P 1'
#
loop_
_entity.id
_entity.type
_entity.pdbx_description
1 polymer ?
#
loop_
_entity_poly.entity_id
_entity_poly.type
_entity_poly.pdbx_seq_one_letter_code
_entity_poly.pdbx_strand_id
1 'polypeptide(L)'
;MNVLYLIGNGFDLRLGLPTRYADFLEFYKGQTPKLDTDRIQQEEAIKKYKERFFAEMAEREGRGEEQWKDLEIALGEFTTAFGDDADGFCDFYEDMNRALEAYLSQCNSFEPTPEEVEKFREDLTYPYRYFKPREEKELCALTIAQAWHIDVISFNYTSSFECLCQDALLVGEYTYAEGHEGHPVIYQGVKHVHGSLGQGG
;
A
#
# COMPACT_ATOMS: atom_id res chain seq x y z
N MET A 1 -21.88 -5.44 15.08
CA MET A 1 -20.52 -6.03 15.07
C MET A 1 -19.56 -5.03 14.44
N ASN A 2 -18.32 -4.93 14.92
CA ASN A 2 -17.29 -4.12 14.27
C ASN A 2 -16.35 -5.03 13.50
N VAL A 3 -16.08 -4.68 12.24
CA VAL A 3 -15.24 -5.43 11.32
C VAL A 3 -14.14 -4.49 10.85
N LEU A 4 -12.89 -4.91 11.01
CA LEU A 4 -11.73 -4.15 10.60
C LEU A 4 -11.02 -4.88 9.46
N TYR A 5 -10.87 -4.21 8.31
CA TYR A 5 -10.05 -4.68 7.20
C TYR A 5 -8.67 -4.03 7.27
N LEU A 6 -7.63 -4.85 7.12
CA LEU A 6 -6.25 -4.42 6.98
C LEU A 6 -5.83 -4.71 5.54
N ILE A 7 -5.64 -3.66 4.75
CA ILE A 7 -5.36 -3.76 3.31
C ILE A 7 -3.91 -3.35 3.07
N GLY A 8 -3.11 -4.26 2.51
CA GLY A 8 -1.73 -4.00 2.13
C GLY A 8 -1.51 -4.07 0.62
N ASN A 9 -0.26 -3.84 0.19
CA ASN A 9 0.09 -3.61 -1.22
C ASN A 9 -0.34 -4.75 -2.16
N GLY A 10 -0.49 -5.97 -1.63
CA GLY A 10 -1.05 -7.09 -2.39
C GLY A 10 -2.44 -6.81 -3.00
N PHE A 11 -3.20 -5.86 -2.47
CA PHE A 11 -4.45 -5.39 -3.06
C PHE A 11 -4.22 -4.68 -4.39
N ASP A 12 -3.38 -3.64 -4.41
CA ASP A 12 -3.00 -2.91 -5.61
C ASP A 12 -2.42 -3.83 -6.70
N LEU A 13 -1.58 -4.79 -6.27
CA LEU A 13 -1.01 -5.80 -7.17
C LEU A 13 -2.08 -6.70 -7.80
N ARG A 14 -3.15 -7.04 -7.09
CA ARG A 14 -4.26 -7.81 -7.66
C ARG A 14 -5.10 -7.01 -8.63
N LEU A 15 -5.16 -5.69 -8.45
CA LEU A 15 -5.79 -4.75 -9.39
C LEU A 15 -4.88 -4.45 -10.61
N GLY A 16 -3.69 -5.06 -10.67
CA GLY A 16 -2.76 -4.89 -11.79
C GLY A 16 -1.94 -3.60 -11.74
N LEU A 17 -1.96 -2.88 -10.62
CA LEU A 17 -1.14 -1.68 -10.46
C LEU A 17 0.34 -2.07 -10.26
N PRO A 18 1.28 -1.38 -10.93
CA PRO A 18 2.71 -1.66 -10.83
C PRO A 18 3.31 -1.06 -9.54
N THR A 19 2.82 -1.49 -8.39
CA THR A 19 3.22 -0.97 -7.06
C THR A 19 4.24 -1.86 -6.36
N ARG A 20 4.90 -2.80 -7.07
CA ARG A 20 5.94 -3.64 -6.45
C ARG A 20 7.17 -2.78 -6.20
N TYR A 21 7.90 -3.09 -5.13
CA TYR A 21 9.18 -2.44 -4.89
C TYR A 21 10.18 -2.65 -6.04
N ALA A 22 10.14 -3.79 -6.71
CA ALA A 22 10.97 -4.02 -7.90
C ALA A 22 10.67 -3.03 -9.03
N ASP A 23 9.38 -2.74 -9.29
CA ASP A 23 8.96 -1.80 -10.34
C ASP A 23 9.42 -0.37 -9.99
N PHE A 24 9.29 0.01 -8.70
CA PHE A 24 9.81 1.28 -8.18
C PHE A 24 11.35 1.37 -8.28
N LEU A 25 12.08 0.32 -7.89
CA LEU A 25 13.54 0.35 -7.86
C LEU A 25 14.15 0.49 -9.25
N GLU A 26 13.55 -0.14 -10.26
CA GLU A 26 13.93 0.05 -11.67
C GLU A 26 13.75 1.51 -12.10
N PHE A 27 12.63 2.14 -11.72
CA PHE A 27 12.42 3.57 -11.94
C PHE A 27 13.44 4.43 -11.19
N TYR A 28 13.67 4.15 -9.90
CA TYR A 28 14.59 4.92 -9.05
C TYR A 28 16.03 4.85 -9.54
N LYS A 29 16.49 3.68 -10.02
CA LYS A 29 17.84 3.47 -10.56
C LYS A 29 18.19 4.45 -11.69
N GLY A 30 17.22 4.79 -12.53
CA GLY A 30 17.38 5.73 -13.65
C GLY A 30 17.32 7.22 -13.25
N GLN A 31 16.96 7.55 -12.02
CA GLN A 31 16.82 8.94 -11.58
C GLN A 31 18.12 9.54 -11.04
N THR A 32 18.40 10.78 -11.42
CA THR A 32 19.34 11.64 -10.71
C THR A 32 18.66 12.23 -9.47
N PRO A 33 19.37 12.34 -8.32
CA PRO A 33 18.81 13.01 -7.15
C PRO A 33 18.28 14.40 -7.52
N LYS A 34 17.05 14.71 -7.13
CA LYS A 34 16.46 16.04 -7.38
C LYS A 34 16.55 16.85 -6.10
N LEU A 35 17.57 17.70 -6.00
CA LEU A 35 17.71 18.68 -4.93
C LEU A 35 17.57 20.10 -5.49
N ASP A 36 17.04 21.00 -4.66
CA ASP A 36 17.06 22.43 -4.93
C ASP A 36 18.52 22.92 -5.05
N THR A 37 18.73 23.91 -5.93
CA THR A 37 20.00 24.32 -6.54
C THR A 37 21.18 24.71 -5.62
N ASP A 38 21.04 24.67 -4.30
CA ASP A 38 22.07 25.11 -3.33
C ASP A 38 22.73 23.96 -2.52
N ARG A 39 22.51 22.69 -2.90
CA ARG A 39 22.89 21.51 -2.10
C ARG A 39 23.81 20.51 -2.81
N ILE A 40 24.85 20.98 -3.50
CA ILE A 40 25.78 20.14 -4.30
C ILE A 40 26.44 19.02 -3.48
N GLN A 41 26.88 19.31 -2.25
CA GLN A 41 27.52 18.29 -1.39
C GLN A 41 26.56 17.17 -0.97
N GLN A 42 25.28 17.49 -0.80
CA GLN A 42 24.22 16.54 -0.47
C GLN A 42 23.89 15.66 -1.67
N GLU A 43 23.92 16.22 -2.89
CA GLU A 43 23.75 15.46 -4.13
C GLU A 43 24.84 14.39 -4.30
N GLU A 44 26.10 14.75 -4.04
CA GLU A 44 27.21 13.80 -4.11
C GLU A 44 27.09 12.68 -3.07
N ALA A 45 26.65 13.00 -1.84
CA ALA A 45 26.41 12.03 -0.79
C ALA A 45 25.28 11.05 -1.15
N ILE A 46 24.13 11.57 -1.60
CA ILE A 46 22.99 10.74 -2.03
C ILE A 46 23.41 9.84 -3.19
N LYS A 47 24.10 10.39 -4.20
CA LYS A 47 24.57 9.62 -5.36
C LYS A 47 25.50 8.48 -4.93
N LYS A 48 26.46 8.77 -4.05
CA LYS A 48 27.37 7.77 -3.48
C LYS A 48 26.61 6.64 -2.78
N TYR A 49 25.66 6.96 -1.91
CA TYR A 49 24.90 5.94 -1.18
C TYR A 49 23.93 5.17 -2.07
N LYS A 50 23.33 5.82 -3.06
CA LYS A 50 22.51 5.18 -4.08
C LYS A 50 23.30 4.19 -4.93
N GLU A 51 24.46 4.59 -5.44
CA GLU A 51 25.36 3.70 -6.18
C GLU A 51 25.77 2.50 -5.33
N ARG A 52 26.12 2.74 -4.06
CA ARG A 52 26.46 1.68 -3.12
C ARG A 52 25.30 0.73 -2.85
N PHE A 53 24.09 1.26 -2.63
CA PHE A 53 22.88 0.47 -2.41
C PHE A 53 22.62 -0.49 -3.57
N PHE A 54 22.63 0.02 -4.81
CA PHE A 54 22.42 -0.83 -5.98
C PHE A 54 23.57 -1.82 -6.23
N ALA A 55 24.82 -1.48 -5.87
CA ALA A 55 25.95 -2.39 -5.96
C ALA A 55 25.82 -3.56 -4.97
N GLU A 56 25.47 -3.28 -3.71
CA GLU A 56 25.25 -4.33 -2.70
C GLU A 56 24.07 -5.22 -3.07
N MET A 57 23.00 -4.65 -3.63
CA MET A 57 21.86 -5.41 -4.14
C MET A 57 22.25 -6.34 -5.30
N ALA A 58 23.03 -5.85 -6.26
CA ALA A 58 23.51 -6.66 -7.38
C ALA A 58 24.43 -7.81 -6.93
N GLU A 59 25.26 -7.58 -5.91
CA GLU A 59 26.11 -8.63 -5.33
C GLU A 59 25.28 -9.73 -4.62
N ARG A 60 24.22 -9.34 -3.92
CA ARG A 60 23.29 -10.28 -3.26
C ARG A 60 22.50 -11.09 -4.27
N GLU A 61 22.01 -10.45 -5.33
CA GLU A 61 21.35 -11.13 -6.45
C GLU A 61 22.28 -12.15 -7.12
N GLY A 62 23.57 -11.80 -7.32
CA GLY A 62 24.59 -12.73 -7.82
C GLY A 62 24.83 -13.94 -6.91
N ARG A 63 24.49 -13.86 -5.62
CA ARG A 63 24.52 -14.95 -4.65
C ARG A 63 23.22 -15.75 -4.55
N GLY A 64 22.18 -15.36 -5.30
CA GLY A 64 20.85 -15.96 -5.23
C GLY A 64 20.00 -15.47 -4.06
N GLU A 65 20.39 -14.37 -3.42
CA GLU A 65 19.68 -13.75 -2.30
C GLU A 65 18.76 -12.63 -2.83
N GLU A 66 17.73 -12.98 -3.60
CA GLU A 66 16.75 -12.00 -4.13
C GLU A 66 15.91 -11.37 -2.99
N GLN A 67 16.38 -10.25 -2.46
CA GLN A 67 15.68 -9.48 -1.42
C GLN A 67 14.80 -8.34 -1.97
N TRP A 68 14.70 -8.18 -3.30
CA TRP A 68 13.86 -7.16 -3.95
C TRP A 68 12.39 -7.17 -3.50
N LYS A 69 11.93 -8.29 -2.92
CA LYS A 69 10.57 -8.48 -2.44
C LYS A 69 10.26 -7.68 -1.17
N ASP A 70 11.27 -7.42 -0.33
CA ASP A 70 11.12 -6.70 0.94
C ASP A 70 12.14 -5.56 1.01
N LEU A 71 11.87 -4.47 0.28
CA LEU A 71 12.68 -3.25 0.30
C LEU A 71 12.91 -2.74 1.73
N GLU A 72 11.93 -2.87 2.62
CA GLU A 72 12.05 -2.48 4.02
C GLU A 72 13.18 -3.22 4.75
N ILE A 73 13.33 -4.53 4.50
CA ILE A 73 14.41 -5.34 5.07
C ILE A 73 15.75 -4.93 4.46
N ALA A 74 15.80 -4.81 3.13
CA ALA A 74 17.02 -4.42 2.41
C ALA A 74 17.52 -3.04 2.87
N LEU A 75 16.62 -2.07 3.05
CA LEU A 75 16.92 -0.76 3.61
C LEU A 75 17.40 -0.86 5.05
N GLY A 76 16.70 -1.63 5.88
CA GLY A 76 17.06 -1.85 7.28
C GLY A 76 18.48 -2.39 7.43
N GLU A 77 18.87 -3.38 6.63
CA GLU A 77 20.23 -3.92 6.63
C GLU A 77 21.26 -2.91 6.06
N PHE A 78 20.88 -2.17 5.02
CA PHE A 78 21.74 -1.16 4.39
C PHE A 78 22.04 0.02 5.32
N THR A 79 21.26 0.27 6.37
CA THR A 79 21.58 1.32 7.38
C THR A 79 22.99 1.17 7.95
N THR A 80 23.50 -0.06 8.05
CA THR A 80 24.88 -0.33 8.51
C THR A 80 25.96 0.23 7.59
N ALA A 81 25.66 0.48 6.32
CA ALA A 81 26.56 1.06 5.34
C ALA A 81 26.92 2.52 5.65
N PHE A 82 26.07 3.23 6.40
CA PHE A 82 26.25 4.64 6.75
C PHE A 82 27.17 4.83 7.95
N GLY A 83 27.31 3.83 8.84
CA GLY A 83 28.12 3.96 10.05
C GLY A 83 27.64 5.12 10.92
N ASP A 84 28.51 6.11 11.15
CA ASP A 84 28.20 7.32 11.92
C ASP A 84 27.59 8.46 11.06
N ASP A 85 27.42 8.27 9.75
CA ASP A 85 26.89 9.27 8.81
C ASP A 85 25.34 9.30 8.82
N ALA A 86 24.78 9.76 9.93
CA ALA A 86 23.33 9.88 10.11
C ALA A 86 22.70 10.89 9.13
N ASP A 87 23.39 11.99 8.83
CA ASP A 87 22.90 13.01 7.90
C ASP A 87 22.81 12.44 6.48
N GLY A 88 23.84 11.72 6.02
CA GLY A 88 23.82 11.03 4.73
C GLY A 88 22.71 9.99 4.61
N PHE A 89 22.36 9.31 5.70
CA PHE A 89 21.20 8.41 5.74
C PHE A 89 19.89 9.15 5.59
N CYS A 90 19.67 10.24 6.36
CA CYS A 90 18.47 11.06 6.25
C CYS A 90 18.30 11.60 4.83
N ASP A 91 19.37 12.12 4.23
CA ASP A 91 19.34 12.68 2.87
C ASP A 91 19.01 11.62 1.81
N PHE A 92 19.62 10.43 1.93
CA PHE A 92 19.32 9.29 1.05
C PHE A 92 17.87 8.80 1.20
N TYR A 93 17.41 8.68 2.44
CA TYR A 93 16.05 8.22 2.75
C TYR A 93 14.99 9.22 2.27
N GLU A 94 15.23 10.51 2.44
CA GLU A 94 14.35 11.56 1.89
C GLU A 94 14.29 11.52 0.36
N ASP A 95 15.43 11.39 -0.34
CA ASP A 95 15.46 11.27 -1.80
C ASP A 95 14.69 10.04 -2.29
N MET A 96 14.87 8.90 -1.63
CA MET A 96 14.15 7.67 -1.96
C MET A 96 12.65 7.80 -1.77
N ASN A 97 12.19 8.39 -0.65
CA ASN A 97 10.76 8.59 -0.40
C ASN A 97 10.14 9.57 -1.40
N ARG A 98 10.83 10.66 -1.76
CA ARG A 98 10.37 11.59 -2.80
C ARG A 98 10.26 10.90 -4.16
N ALA A 99 11.24 10.05 -4.50
CA ALA A 99 11.18 9.26 -5.73
C ALA A 99 10.05 8.23 -5.70
N LEU A 100 9.80 7.60 -4.55
CA LEU A 100 8.70 6.65 -4.35
C LEU A 100 7.35 7.33 -4.50
N GLU A 101 7.14 8.49 -3.87
CA GLU A 101 5.93 9.30 -4.03
C GLU A 101 5.73 9.71 -5.50
N ALA A 102 6.79 10.19 -6.16
CA ALA A 102 6.73 10.57 -7.57
C ALA A 102 6.42 9.38 -8.50
N TYR A 103 6.93 8.19 -8.18
CA TYR A 103 6.65 6.96 -8.90
C TYR A 103 5.18 6.55 -8.72
N LEU A 104 4.74 6.39 -7.47
CA LEU A 104 3.40 5.92 -7.14
C LEU A 104 2.32 6.90 -7.61
N SER A 105 2.62 8.21 -7.64
CA SER A 105 1.73 9.22 -8.24
C SER A 105 1.48 8.98 -9.73
N GLN A 106 2.44 8.41 -10.46
CA GLN A 106 2.25 8.02 -11.87
C GLN A 106 1.45 6.71 -11.99
N CYS A 107 1.47 5.87 -10.96
CA CYS A 107 0.76 4.59 -10.92
C CYS A 107 -0.65 4.71 -10.32
N ASN A 108 -1.04 5.87 -9.79
CA ASN A 108 -2.28 6.07 -9.06
C ASN A 108 -3.55 6.20 -9.93
N SER A 109 -3.46 5.97 -11.24
CA SER A 109 -4.64 5.93 -12.10
C SER A 109 -5.23 4.52 -12.10
N PHE A 110 -6.33 4.34 -11.38
CA PHE A 110 -7.12 3.12 -11.42
C PHE A 110 -8.57 3.47 -11.77
N GLU A 111 -9.10 2.83 -12.82
CA GLU A 111 -10.50 2.97 -13.23
C GLU A 111 -11.16 1.59 -13.13
N PRO A 112 -11.94 1.33 -12.07
CA PRO A 112 -12.57 0.02 -11.89
C PRO A 112 -13.70 -0.17 -12.90
N THR A 113 -13.82 -1.41 -13.38
CA THR A 113 -14.99 -1.84 -14.13
C THR A 113 -16.20 -2.00 -13.21
N PRO A 114 -17.45 -1.89 -13.73
CA PRO A 114 -18.65 -2.14 -12.92
C PRO A 114 -18.67 -3.51 -12.25
N GLU A 115 -18.08 -4.52 -12.90
CA GLU A 115 -17.97 -5.89 -12.37
C GLU A 115 -17.02 -5.95 -11.16
N GLU A 116 -15.89 -5.24 -11.21
CA GLU A 116 -14.96 -5.12 -10.08
C GLU A 116 -15.57 -4.36 -8.90
N VAL A 117 -16.31 -3.28 -9.17
CA VAL A 117 -17.03 -2.50 -8.15
C VAL A 117 -18.05 -3.39 -7.42
N GLU A 118 -18.89 -4.11 -8.16
CA GLU A 118 -19.91 -4.97 -7.55
C GLU A 118 -19.27 -6.13 -6.79
N LYS A 119 -18.27 -6.79 -7.37
CA LYS A 119 -17.53 -7.84 -6.69
C LYS A 119 -16.89 -7.35 -5.40
N PHE A 120 -16.23 -6.20 -5.43
CA PHE A 120 -15.62 -5.59 -4.26
C PHE A 120 -16.66 -5.27 -3.18
N ARG A 121 -17.80 -4.69 -3.56
CA ARG A 121 -18.92 -4.43 -2.66
C ARG A 121 -19.41 -5.72 -1.99
N GLU A 122 -19.63 -6.78 -2.76
CA GLU A 122 -20.03 -8.08 -2.21
C GLU A 122 -18.99 -8.65 -1.25
N ASP A 123 -17.72 -8.62 -1.62
CA ASP A 123 -16.61 -9.18 -0.84
C ASP A 123 -16.42 -8.44 0.49
N LEU A 124 -16.58 -7.11 0.49
CA LEU A 124 -16.50 -6.29 1.70
C LEU A 124 -17.75 -6.44 2.57
N THR A 125 -18.93 -6.56 1.97
CA THR A 125 -20.19 -6.68 2.73
C THR A 125 -20.37 -8.09 3.30
N TYR A 126 -19.83 -9.12 2.62
CA TYR A 126 -20.03 -10.53 2.94
C TYR A 126 -18.72 -11.34 2.99
N PRO A 127 -17.75 -10.96 3.85
CA PRO A 127 -16.48 -11.68 3.96
C PRO A 127 -16.65 -13.15 4.33
N TYR A 128 -17.74 -13.49 5.03
CA TYR A 128 -18.05 -14.86 5.44
C TYR A 128 -18.37 -15.81 4.30
N ARG A 129 -18.67 -15.31 3.08
CA ARG A 129 -18.79 -16.17 1.88
C ARG A 129 -17.48 -16.90 1.55
N TYR A 130 -16.35 -16.40 2.05
CA TYR A 130 -15.03 -17.00 1.90
C TYR A 130 -14.63 -17.90 3.06
N PHE A 131 -15.47 -18.00 4.10
CA PHE A 131 -15.19 -18.81 5.28
C PHE A 131 -15.57 -20.26 5.03
N LYS A 132 -14.90 -21.16 5.74
CA LYS A 132 -15.30 -22.58 5.79
C LYS A 132 -16.59 -22.69 6.60
N PRO A 133 -17.42 -23.73 6.38
CA PRO A 133 -18.70 -23.89 7.08
C PRO A 133 -18.61 -23.84 8.62
N ARG A 134 -17.46 -24.25 9.18
CA ARG A 134 -17.20 -24.14 10.62
C ARG A 134 -17.04 -22.68 11.08
N GLU A 135 -16.24 -21.90 10.36
CA GLU A 135 -15.96 -20.49 10.65
C GLU A 135 -17.22 -19.64 10.47
N GLU A 136 -18.02 -19.94 9.45
CA GLU A 136 -19.33 -19.30 9.25
C GLU A 136 -20.28 -19.55 10.43
N LYS A 137 -20.33 -20.80 10.93
CA LYS A 137 -21.16 -21.13 12.09
C LYS A 137 -20.70 -20.42 13.37
N GLU A 138 -19.38 -20.30 13.56
CA GLU A 138 -18.80 -19.55 14.68
C GLU A 138 -19.13 -18.05 14.57
N LEU A 139 -19.08 -17.47 13.36
CA LEU A 139 -19.44 -16.08 13.12
C LEU A 139 -20.94 -15.81 13.32
N CYS A 140 -21.82 -16.66 12.77
CA CYS A 140 -23.27 -16.54 12.93
C CYS A 140 -23.71 -16.61 14.40
N ALA A 141 -22.98 -17.35 15.24
CA ALA A 141 -23.23 -17.39 16.68
C ALA A 141 -22.92 -16.05 17.38
N LEU A 142 -22.06 -15.22 16.79
CA LEU A 142 -21.64 -13.92 17.32
C LEU A 142 -22.48 -12.74 16.78
N THR A 143 -23.20 -12.91 15.66
CA THR A 143 -23.74 -11.78 14.86
C THR A 143 -25.24 -11.56 14.98
N ILE A 144 -25.92 -12.17 15.95
CA ILE A 144 -27.39 -12.11 16.06
C ILE A 144 -27.91 -10.65 16.04
N ALA A 145 -28.59 -10.32 14.94
CA ALA A 145 -29.42 -9.12 14.71
C ALA A 145 -28.75 -7.73 14.77
N GLN A 146 -27.43 -7.61 14.65
CA GLN A 146 -26.75 -6.30 14.66
C GLN A 146 -26.21 -5.91 13.28
N ALA A 147 -26.24 -4.61 12.98
CA ALA A 147 -25.53 -4.04 11.84
C ALA A 147 -24.01 -4.28 11.97
N TRP A 148 -23.33 -4.40 10.85
CA TRP A 148 -21.87 -4.52 10.78
C TRP A 148 -21.27 -3.17 10.44
N HIS A 149 -20.41 -2.67 11.31
CA HIS A 149 -19.64 -1.45 11.10
C HIS A 149 -18.29 -1.84 10.51
N ILE A 150 -18.01 -1.37 9.29
CA ILE A 150 -16.78 -1.70 8.57
C ILE A 150 -15.82 -0.52 8.64
N ASP A 151 -14.70 -0.73 9.29
CA ASP A 151 -13.53 0.15 9.27
C ASP A 151 -12.44 -0.45 8.38
N VAL A 152 -11.70 0.41 7.69
CA VAL A 152 -10.58 -0.01 6.83
C VAL A 152 -9.33 0.76 7.21
N ILE A 153 -8.23 0.03 7.39
CA ILE A 153 -6.88 0.58 7.49
C ILE A 153 -6.11 0.13 6.25
N SER A 154 -5.65 1.10 5.47
CA SER A 154 -4.84 0.89 4.28
C SER A 154 -3.38 1.20 4.57
N PHE A 155 -2.51 0.26 4.19
CA PHE A 155 -1.07 0.43 4.10
C PHE A 155 -0.64 0.76 2.66
N ASN A 156 -1.61 0.98 1.75
CA ASN A 156 -1.33 1.38 0.38
C ASN A 156 -1.21 2.89 0.29
N TYR A 157 -0.40 3.34 -0.66
CA TYR A 157 -0.23 4.75 -0.98
C TYR A 157 -1.24 5.22 -2.03
N THR A 158 -1.79 4.30 -2.84
CA THR A 158 -2.73 4.62 -3.92
C THR A 158 -4.15 4.82 -3.40
N SER A 159 -4.99 5.47 -4.21
CA SER A 159 -6.43 5.67 -3.98
C SER A 159 -7.29 4.58 -4.62
N SER A 160 -6.71 3.40 -4.92
CA SER A 160 -7.37 2.30 -5.63
C SER A 160 -8.61 1.78 -4.88
N PHE A 161 -8.53 1.76 -3.54
CA PHE A 161 -9.61 1.35 -2.67
C PHE A 161 -10.78 2.33 -2.73
N GLU A 162 -10.49 3.63 -2.66
CA GLU A 162 -11.50 4.68 -2.75
C GLU A 162 -12.19 4.72 -4.11
N CYS A 163 -11.44 4.50 -5.20
CA CYS A 163 -12.00 4.35 -6.54
C CYS A 163 -13.04 3.21 -6.60
N LEU A 164 -12.81 2.08 -5.92
CA LEU A 164 -13.78 0.99 -5.83
C LEU A 164 -14.97 1.33 -4.93
N CYS A 165 -14.76 2.10 -3.84
CA CYS A 165 -15.83 2.50 -2.93
C CYS A 165 -16.76 3.57 -3.52
N GLN A 166 -16.27 4.46 -4.40
CA GLN A 166 -16.95 5.70 -4.78
C GLN A 166 -18.40 5.51 -5.22
N ASP A 167 -18.69 4.46 -5.98
CA ASP A 167 -20.04 4.16 -6.49
C ASP A 167 -20.70 2.94 -5.80
N ALA A 168 -19.97 2.26 -4.90
CA ALA A 168 -20.43 1.02 -4.25
C ALA A 168 -20.79 1.18 -2.77
N LEU A 169 -20.05 2.01 -2.03
CA LEU A 169 -20.12 2.13 -0.57
C LEU A 169 -19.91 3.57 -0.12
N LEU A 170 -21.00 4.23 0.26
CA LEU A 170 -20.97 5.57 0.81
C LEU A 170 -20.77 5.53 2.33
N VAL A 171 -19.90 6.42 2.84
CA VAL A 171 -19.55 6.46 4.26
C VAL A 171 -20.77 6.83 5.10
N GLY A 172 -21.06 6.00 6.10
CA GLY A 172 -22.17 6.19 7.04
C GLY A 172 -23.54 5.75 6.50
N GLU A 173 -23.62 5.32 5.24
CA GLU A 173 -24.87 4.84 4.66
C GLU A 173 -25.09 3.34 4.94
N TYR A 174 -26.37 2.97 5.01
CA TYR A 174 -26.76 1.57 5.16
C TYR A 174 -26.72 0.88 3.80
N THR A 175 -25.81 -0.08 3.65
CA THR A 175 -25.77 -0.96 2.49
C THR A 175 -26.42 -2.30 2.84
N TYR A 176 -27.34 -2.72 1.98
CA TYR A 176 -27.96 -4.04 1.99
C TYR A 176 -27.53 -4.77 0.72
N ALA A 177 -27.30 -6.09 0.78
CA ALA A 177 -27.36 -6.90 -0.43
C ALA A 177 -28.80 -7.01 -0.90
N GLU A 178 -28.93 -7.19 -2.21
CA GLU A 178 -30.14 -7.71 -2.81
C GLU A 178 -30.56 -9.03 -2.12
N GLY A 179 -31.82 -9.09 -1.70
CA GLY A 179 -32.40 -10.29 -1.10
C GLY A 179 -32.26 -10.41 0.41
N HIS A 180 -32.68 -9.39 1.17
CA HIS A 180 -33.25 -9.38 2.54
C HIS A 180 -32.80 -10.33 3.69
N GLU A 181 -31.81 -11.21 3.52
CA GLU A 181 -31.35 -12.18 4.52
C GLU A 181 -30.00 -11.80 5.15
N GLY A 182 -29.31 -10.77 4.63
CA GLY A 182 -28.04 -10.27 5.14
C GLY A 182 -28.17 -9.24 6.26
N HIS A 183 -27.16 -9.14 7.11
CA HIS A 183 -27.05 -8.04 8.09
C HIS A 183 -26.80 -6.70 7.36
N PRO A 184 -27.42 -5.59 7.79
CA PRO A 184 -27.09 -4.28 7.26
C PRO A 184 -25.63 -3.95 7.55
N VAL A 185 -24.94 -3.38 6.56
CA VAL A 185 -23.55 -2.95 6.67
C VAL A 185 -23.48 -1.43 6.63
N ILE A 186 -22.61 -0.86 7.46
CA ILE A 186 -22.30 0.57 7.50
C ILE A 186 -20.79 0.71 7.30
N TYR A 187 -20.39 1.24 6.15
CA TYR A 187 -19.00 1.58 5.88
C TYR A 187 -18.61 2.87 6.62
N GLN A 188 -17.54 2.83 7.42
CA GLN A 188 -17.10 3.95 8.25
C GLN A 188 -15.93 4.74 7.65
N GLY A 189 -15.41 4.30 6.50
CA GLY A 189 -14.32 4.94 5.79
C GLY A 189 -13.01 4.16 5.85
N VAL A 190 -12.02 4.69 5.14
CA VAL A 190 -10.65 4.17 5.07
C VAL A 190 -9.68 5.16 5.70
N LYS A 191 -8.68 4.64 6.41
CA LYS A 191 -7.56 5.42 6.97
C LYS A 191 -6.25 4.91 6.39
N HIS A 192 -5.47 5.80 5.80
CA HIS A 192 -4.15 5.47 5.26
C HIS A 192 -3.08 5.70 6.32
N VAL A 193 -2.32 4.66 6.66
CA VAL A 193 -1.24 4.74 7.67
C VAL A 193 -0.09 5.62 7.18
N HIS A 194 0.20 5.58 5.89
CA HIS A 194 1.27 6.35 5.26
C HIS A 194 0.82 7.74 4.74
N GLY A 195 -0.44 8.12 5.00
CA GLY A 195 -1.04 9.29 4.39
C GLY A 195 -1.47 9.05 2.94
N SER A 196 -1.86 10.13 2.25
CA SER A 196 -2.31 10.10 0.86
C SER A 196 -1.29 10.79 -0.05
N LEU A 197 -1.07 10.24 -1.26
CA LEU A 197 -0.18 10.85 -2.26
C LEU A 197 -0.58 12.30 -2.53
N GLY A 198 0.41 13.20 -2.54
CA GLY A 198 0.20 14.63 -2.80
C GLY A 198 -0.33 15.46 -1.63
N GLN A 199 -0.55 14.87 -0.45
CA GLN A 199 -0.87 15.65 0.76
C GLN A 199 0.34 15.98 1.63
N GLY A 200 1.54 15.48 1.29
CA GLY A 200 2.77 15.71 2.04
C GLY A 200 2.74 15.05 3.42
N GLY A 201 3.63 14.08 3.65
CA GLY A 201 3.89 13.57 5.00
C GLY A 201 4.57 14.60 5.89
#